data_AF-A0A6I2V5N6-F1
#
_entry.id   AF-A0A6I2V5N6-F1
#
_cell.length_a   1.000
_cell.length_b   1.000
_cell.length_c   1.000
_cell.angle_alpha   90.00
_cell.angle_beta   90.00
_cell.angle_gamma   90.00
#
_symmetry.space_group_name_H-M   'P 1'
#
loop_
_entity.id
_entity.type
_entity.pdbx_description
1 polymer ?
#
loop_
_entity_poly.entity_id
_entity_poly.type
_entity_poly.pdbx_seq_one_letter_code
_entity_poly.pdbx_strand_id
1 'polypeptide(L)'
;AARIDQPTPFDAYVQLPDGRRLADMPSPSVETGRALTTSLSWSGENAIKANNNVKPKLYTPSPYEGGSSVSHLDEATFKDSLLDAVMTPNLDSGEVFHSPGPLLLAMFEDMRTKPPAGVSYSLPQVVQNQKALVGDQSVIVQFSPPVNARAAQISGYQIKNLQSGDSVTVTESPAVIKNLKNGSKYSFSITAINSLGVSAAVNTNSVTPQTSWKASVVDASADAKFLATGTYGGKTVIAYTDSKNGDLKLATQNGSKWSISTVDGNSTTGGKTTHNVSGYLSMCTSTSAMTNYLHIFYTDVDELDLRYAVYNGKKWSYEIVDGDGPKIQDYKEPDRVRTASDVSVSNACAINSAGVQVFYRDESQGIVLGAVKYGSSWRYEIVDGDKDTENRSTGDVGFHMKAITVAKKIHLIYDSVNGFDLEKNVTKGEIRYATRSSGVVEDWVYDTLDTPGNGVSVAGYDVTIFNSVRGVTAGWFTGNGISFPYPNQLRTKVVTATTTTTYTPGNFGIPDSPMAIDEKSVLFGCELRLCSLNKADKVISLVSKNQITDGSKSTWITINKTRYALAGVSGKLTLFKP
;
A
#
# COMPACT_ATOMS: atom_id res chain seq x y z
N ALA A 1 13.93 -26.38 -7.07
CA ALA A 1 14.34 -26.24 -8.48
C ALA A 1 14.38 -24.77 -8.83
N ALA A 2 15.58 -24.19 -8.96
CA ALA A 2 15.75 -22.83 -9.45
C ALA A 2 15.25 -22.80 -10.90
N ARG A 3 14.28 -21.94 -11.19
CA ARG A 3 13.84 -21.70 -12.56
C ARG A 3 14.70 -20.57 -13.11
N ILE A 4 15.28 -20.74 -14.30
CA ILE A 4 16.18 -19.74 -14.94
C ILE A 4 15.43 -18.44 -15.30
N ASP A 5 14.08 -18.40 -15.25
CA ASP A 5 13.29 -17.16 -15.33
C ASP A 5 13.50 -16.23 -14.11
N GLN A 6 13.97 -16.78 -12.99
CA GLN A 6 14.36 -16.09 -11.76
C GLN A 6 15.81 -16.45 -11.42
N PRO A 7 16.80 -15.74 -11.98
CA PRO A 7 18.20 -16.04 -11.72
C PRO A 7 18.52 -15.94 -10.23
N THR A 8 19.31 -16.89 -9.76
CA THR A 8 19.82 -16.99 -8.40
C THR A 8 21.07 -16.13 -8.22
N PRO A 9 21.50 -15.84 -6.99
CA PRO A 9 22.81 -15.24 -6.74
C PRO A 9 23.95 -16.00 -7.42
N PHE A 10 23.86 -17.33 -7.48
CA PHE A 10 24.83 -18.18 -8.16
C PHE A 10 24.96 -17.82 -9.65
N ASP A 11 23.84 -17.68 -10.37
CA ASP A 11 23.81 -17.36 -11.81
C ASP A 11 24.48 -16.01 -12.14
N ALA A 12 24.54 -15.09 -11.17
CA ALA A 12 25.20 -13.79 -11.32
C ALA A 12 26.74 -13.88 -11.25
N TYR A 13 27.30 -15.00 -10.79
CA TYR A 13 28.74 -15.26 -10.78
C TYR A 13 29.18 -16.24 -11.86
N VAL A 14 28.25 -16.95 -12.49
CA VAL A 14 28.54 -17.85 -13.63
C VAL A 14 28.74 -17.03 -14.90
N GLN A 15 29.92 -17.15 -15.51
CA GLN A 15 30.30 -16.42 -16.71
C GLN A 15 30.65 -17.33 -17.89
N LEU A 16 30.24 -16.89 -19.08
CA LEU A 16 30.69 -17.37 -20.38
C LEU A 16 32.11 -16.87 -20.69
N PRO A 17 32.80 -17.47 -21.66
CA PRO A 17 34.15 -17.04 -22.06
C PRO A 17 34.22 -15.59 -22.57
N ASP A 18 33.11 -15.08 -23.10
CA ASP A 18 32.97 -13.69 -23.57
C ASP A 18 32.63 -12.69 -22.45
N GLY A 19 32.59 -13.15 -21.19
CA GLY A 19 32.32 -12.32 -20.01
C GLY A 19 30.84 -12.11 -19.68
N ARG A 20 29.92 -12.61 -20.51
CA ARG A 20 28.48 -12.56 -20.19
C ARG A 20 28.16 -13.44 -18.98
N ARG A 21 27.23 -12.99 -18.15
CA ARG A 21 26.76 -13.76 -16.99
C ARG A 21 25.52 -14.55 -17.36
N LEU A 22 25.35 -15.72 -16.77
CA LEU A 22 24.16 -16.54 -16.99
C LEU A 22 22.88 -15.80 -16.56
N ALA A 23 22.94 -15.02 -15.47
CA ALA A 23 21.84 -14.18 -14.99
C ALA A 23 21.38 -13.08 -15.96
N ASP A 24 22.21 -12.69 -16.93
CA ASP A 24 21.88 -11.65 -17.91
C ASP A 24 21.21 -12.22 -19.18
N MET A 25 21.22 -13.54 -19.34
CA MET A 25 20.74 -14.18 -20.55
C MET A 25 19.21 -14.22 -20.64
N PRO A 26 18.63 -14.10 -21.85
CA PRO A 26 17.20 -14.22 -22.03
C PRO A 26 16.71 -15.65 -21.71
N SER A 27 15.64 -15.81 -20.96
CA SER A 27 15.08 -17.12 -20.63
C SER A 27 13.55 -17.10 -20.66
N PRO A 28 12.90 -18.12 -21.27
CA PRO A 28 13.50 -19.24 -21.99
C PRO A 28 14.09 -18.81 -23.36
N SER A 29 15.26 -19.33 -23.72
CA SER A 29 15.85 -19.08 -25.06
C SER A 29 16.79 -20.21 -25.51
N VAL A 30 16.93 -20.36 -26.83
CA VAL A 30 17.93 -21.27 -27.45
C VAL A 30 19.35 -20.85 -27.07
N GLU A 31 19.57 -19.55 -26.90
CA GLU A 31 20.88 -18.99 -26.54
C GLU A 31 21.31 -19.45 -25.15
N THR A 32 20.43 -19.36 -24.16
CA THR A 32 20.69 -19.85 -22.80
C THR A 32 20.86 -21.36 -22.80
N GLY A 33 20.06 -22.09 -23.57
CA GLY A 33 20.24 -23.54 -23.74
C GLY A 33 21.64 -23.91 -24.25
N ARG A 34 22.18 -23.15 -25.22
CA ARG A 34 23.57 -23.34 -25.68
C ARG A 34 24.58 -23.01 -24.59
N ALA A 35 24.42 -21.89 -23.88
CA ALA A 35 25.35 -21.45 -22.85
C ALA A 35 25.55 -22.50 -21.74
N LEU A 36 24.46 -23.19 -21.33
CA LEU A 36 24.50 -24.27 -20.33
C LEU A 36 25.33 -25.49 -20.75
N THR A 37 25.66 -25.62 -22.03
CA THR A 37 26.49 -26.71 -22.61
C THR A 37 27.83 -26.22 -23.16
N THR A 38 28.18 -24.95 -22.89
CA THR A 38 29.49 -24.36 -23.21
C THR A 38 30.33 -24.21 -21.95
N SER A 39 31.64 -24.01 -22.09
CA SER A 39 32.52 -23.80 -20.92
C SER A 39 32.05 -22.59 -20.11
N LEU A 40 31.70 -22.81 -18.84
CA LEU A 40 31.36 -21.75 -17.90
C LEU A 40 32.38 -21.70 -16.78
N SER A 41 32.51 -20.53 -16.16
CA SER A 41 33.45 -20.31 -15.06
C SER A 41 32.85 -19.41 -13.99
N TRP A 42 33.30 -19.58 -12.76
CA TRP A 42 32.95 -18.72 -11.64
C TRP A 42 33.77 -17.43 -11.66
N SER A 43 33.12 -16.30 -11.41
CA SER A 43 33.72 -14.96 -11.55
C SER A 43 33.92 -14.19 -10.24
N GLY A 44 33.64 -14.81 -9.10
CA GLY A 44 33.81 -14.18 -7.79
C GLY A 44 35.27 -14.08 -7.37
N GLU A 45 35.64 -12.95 -6.76
CA GLU A 45 37.03 -12.59 -6.49
C GLU A 45 37.67 -13.52 -5.45
N ASN A 46 36.92 -13.97 -4.44
CA ASN A 46 37.44 -14.85 -3.40
C ASN A 46 37.74 -16.23 -3.97
N ALA A 47 36.82 -16.80 -4.76
CA ALA A 47 37.04 -18.11 -5.36
C ALA A 47 38.14 -18.07 -6.45
N ILE A 48 38.26 -16.96 -7.19
CA ILE A 48 39.41 -16.75 -8.11
C ILE A 48 40.73 -16.79 -7.32
N LYS A 49 40.82 -16.07 -6.19
CA LYS A 49 42.03 -16.09 -5.33
C LYS A 49 42.31 -17.47 -4.76
N ALA A 50 41.27 -18.17 -4.28
CA ALA A 50 41.38 -19.52 -3.75
C ALA A 50 41.84 -20.53 -4.81
N ASN A 51 41.52 -20.29 -6.09
CA ASN A 51 41.95 -21.10 -7.23
C ASN A 51 43.18 -20.53 -7.96
N ASN A 52 44.19 -20.06 -7.21
CA ASN A 52 45.45 -19.57 -7.76
C ASN A 52 45.30 -18.42 -8.79
N ASN A 53 44.36 -17.52 -8.57
CA ASN A 53 43.99 -16.42 -9.47
C ASN A 53 43.46 -16.85 -10.84
N VAL A 54 42.91 -18.07 -10.94
CA VAL A 54 42.25 -18.60 -12.14
C VAL A 54 40.76 -18.76 -11.85
N LYS A 55 39.89 -18.35 -12.78
CA LYS A 55 38.44 -18.57 -12.63
C LYS A 55 38.13 -20.07 -12.50
N PRO A 56 37.48 -20.52 -11.40
CA PRO A 56 37.06 -21.90 -11.27
C PRO A 56 36.18 -22.33 -12.44
N LYS A 57 36.53 -23.44 -13.10
CA LYS A 57 35.73 -23.99 -14.19
C LYS A 57 34.53 -24.74 -13.61
N LEU A 58 33.36 -24.56 -14.21
CA LEU A 58 32.13 -25.24 -13.80
C LEU A 58 31.86 -26.44 -14.71
N TYR A 59 31.16 -27.43 -14.17
CA TYR A 59 30.77 -28.62 -14.90
C TYR A 59 29.68 -28.29 -15.93
N THR A 60 30.03 -28.31 -17.22
CA THR A 60 29.10 -28.03 -18.32
C THR A 60 29.14 -29.11 -19.40
N PRO A 61 28.63 -30.32 -19.10
CA PRO A 61 28.64 -31.43 -20.04
C PRO A 61 27.78 -31.13 -21.26
N SER A 62 28.11 -31.82 -22.36
CA SER A 62 27.30 -31.84 -23.58
C SER A 62 27.09 -33.32 -23.96
N PRO A 63 25.87 -33.87 -23.83
CA PRO A 63 24.59 -33.18 -23.55
C PRO A 63 24.45 -32.67 -22.10
N TYR A 64 23.53 -31.72 -21.90
CA TYR A 64 23.19 -31.18 -20.57
C TYR A 64 22.62 -32.27 -19.65
N GLU A 65 23.10 -32.29 -18.41
CA GLU A 65 22.66 -33.21 -17.36
C GLU A 65 21.95 -32.45 -16.23
N GLY A 66 20.67 -32.76 -16.04
CA GLY A 66 19.85 -32.12 -15.01
C GLY A 66 20.32 -32.46 -13.60
N GLY A 67 20.45 -31.44 -12.75
CA GLY A 67 20.87 -31.59 -11.34
C GLY A 67 22.39 -31.54 -11.12
N SER A 68 23.20 -31.71 -12.17
CA SER A 68 24.66 -31.62 -12.10
C SER A 68 25.21 -30.39 -12.83
N SER A 69 24.76 -30.18 -14.08
CA SER A 69 25.29 -29.15 -14.97
C SER A 69 25.16 -27.75 -14.38
N VAL A 70 26.19 -26.94 -14.55
CA VAL A 70 26.39 -25.57 -14.07
C VAL A 70 26.38 -25.37 -12.55
N SER A 71 25.96 -26.36 -11.75
CA SER A 71 25.90 -26.26 -10.28
C SER A 71 27.13 -26.80 -9.56
N HIS A 72 28.00 -27.50 -10.27
CA HIS A 72 29.20 -28.15 -9.74
C HIS A 72 30.48 -27.58 -10.36
N LEU A 73 31.60 -27.80 -9.68
CA LEU A 73 32.92 -27.60 -10.26
C LEU A 73 33.19 -28.65 -11.34
N ASP A 74 34.00 -28.28 -12.33
CA ASP A 74 34.33 -29.17 -13.46
C ASP A 74 34.97 -30.47 -12.99
N GLU A 75 34.27 -31.58 -13.21
CA GLU A 75 34.72 -32.94 -12.86
C GLU A 75 36.16 -33.22 -13.30
N ALA A 76 36.50 -32.96 -14.56
CA ALA A 76 37.82 -33.26 -15.09
C ALA A 76 38.94 -32.42 -14.46
N THR A 77 38.60 -31.26 -13.90
CA THR A 77 39.56 -30.35 -13.27
C THR A 77 39.73 -30.63 -11.78
N PHE A 78 38.64 -30.98 -11.07
CA PHE A 78 38.62 -30.96 -9.61
C PHE A 78 38.41 -32.32 -8.94
N LYS A 79 38.12 -33.41 -9.68
CA LYS A 79 37.89 -34.74 -9.08
C LYS A 79 39.07 -35.27 -8.26
N ASP A 80 40.30 -34.95 -8.68
CA ASP A 80 41.52 -35.38 -8.00
C ASP A 80 42.01 -34.32 -6.99
N SER A 81 41.20 -33.28 -6.72
CA SER A 81 41.52 -32.25 -5.71
C SER A 81 41.36 -32.82 -4.31
N LEU A 82 42.42 -32.74 -3.50
CA LEU A 82 42.41 -33.17 -2.11
C LEU A 82 41.36 -32.46 -1.25
N LEU A 83 40.94 -31.25 -1.63
CA LEU A 83 40.05 -30.41 -0.81
C LEU A 83 38.72 -30.07 -1.49
N ASP A 84 38.66 -30.02 -2.83
CA ASP A 84 37.50 -29.46 -3.55
C ASP A 84 36.70 -30.50 -4.37
N ALA A 85 37.07 -31.78 -4.32
CA ALA A 85 36.38 -32.86 -5.02
C ALA A 85 34.91 -33.03 -4.58
N VAL A 86 34.55 -32.63 -3.36
CA VAL A 86 33.13 -32.65 -2.88
C VAL A 86 32.17 -31.82 -3.74
N MET A 87 32.71 -30.87 -4.51
CA MET A 87 31.94 -29.98 -5.37
C MET A 87 31.85 -30.46 -6.82
N THR A 88 32.45 -31.60 -7.18
CA THR A 88 32.27 -32.23 -8.49
C THR A 88 31.00 -33.08 -8.52
N PRO A 89 30.38 -33.27 -9.70
CA PRO A 89 29.09 -33.95 -9.80
C PRO A 89 29.14 -35.47 -9.57
N ASN A 90 30.29 -36.13 -9.77
CA ASN A 90 30.44 -37.57 -9.57
C ASN A 90 31.19 -37.89 -8.28
N LEU A 91 30.85 -39.03 -7.69
CA LEU A 91 31.46 -39.56 -6.46
C LEU A 91 31.98 -40.97 -6.72
N ASP A 92 33.24 -41.21 -6.37
CA ASP A 92 33.82 -42.54 -6.47
C ASP A 92 33.41 -43.44 -5.29
N SER A 93 33.44 -44.75 -5.51
CA SER A 93 33.06 -45.71 -4.46
C SER A 93 34.03 -45.64 -3.29
N GLY A 94 33.52 -45.33 -2.09
CA GLY A 94 34.31 -45.22 -0.87
C GLY A 94 34.93 -43.85 -0.63
N GLU A 95 34.58 -42.84 -1.43
CA GLU A 95 35.00 -41.46 -1.21
C GLU A 95 34.35 -40.87 0.06
N VAL A 96 35.16 -40.24 0.91
CA VAL A 96 34.70 -39.64 2.18
C VAL A 96 35.22 -38.20 2.27
N PHE A 97 34.31 -37.25 2.44
CA PHE A 97 34.63 -35.85 2.63
C PHE A 97 34.47 -35.44 4.09
N HIS A 98 35.46 -34.73 4.61
CA HIS A 98 35.44 -34.19 5.98
C HIS A 98 35.33 -32.66 6.02
N SER A 99 35.33 -32.01 4.86
CA SER A 99 35.26 -30.56 4.71
C SER A 99 34.65 -30.21 3.35
N PRO A 100 33.90 -29.10 3.24
CA PRO A 100 33.37 -28.60 1.97
C PRO A 100 34.44 -28.07 0.99
N GLY A 101 35.69 -27.89 1.43
CA GLY A 101 36.78 -27.36 0.61
C GLY A 101 36.87 -25.83 0.59
N PRO A 102 38.08 -25.27 0.37
CA PRO A 102 38.29 -23.83 0.32
C PRO A 102 37.53 -23.15 -0.83
N LEU A 103 37.33 -23.84 -1.97
CA LEU A 103 36.70 -23.23 -3.14
C LEU A 103 35.20 -23.03 -2.94
N LEU A 104 34.50 -24.02 -2.37
CA LEU A 104 33.09 -23.86 -2.02
C LEU A 104 32.87 -22.73 -1.01
N LEU A 105 33.70 -22.68 0.03
CA LEU A 105 33.63 -21.63 1.05
C LEU A 105 33.85 -20.25 0.44
N ALA A 106 34.80 -20.12 -0.49
CA ALA A 106 35.06 -18.88 -1.20
C ALA A 106 33.91 -18.49 -2.14
N MET A 107 33.29 -19.45 -2.85
CA MET A 107 32.09 -19.19 -3.66
C MET A 107 30.89 -18.77 -2.80
N PHE A 108 30.73 -19.34 -1.60
CA PHE A 108 29.72 -18.87 -0.65
C PHE A 108 29.99 -17.46 -0.16
N GLU A 109 31.25 -17.11 0.12
CA GLU A 109 31.61 -15.73 0.49
C GLU A 109 31.36 -14.76 -0.67
N ASP A 110 31.71 -15.13 -1.89
CA ASP A 110 31.40 -14.35 -3.10
C ASP A 110 29.90 -14.07 -3.20
N MET A 111 29.04 -15.08 -3.03
CA MET A 111 27.58 -14.90 -3.09
C MET A 111 26.99 -13.98 -2.01
N ARG A 112 27.78 -13.61 -0.97
CA ARG A 112 27.41 -12.59 0.03
C ARG A 112 27.78 -11.17 -0.39
N THR A 113 28.48 -11.02 -1.51
CA THR A 113 28.95 -9.75 -2.06
C THR A 113 28.24 -9.40 -3.38
N LYS A 114 28.47 -8.18 -3.88
CA LYS A 114 27.90 -7.72 -5.14
C LYS A 114 28.63 -8.43 -6.31
N PRO A 115 27.90 -9.08 -7.24
CA PRO A 115 28.52 -9.75 -8.37
C PRO A 115 29.22 -8.78 -9.32
N PRO A 116 30.20 -9.26 -10.12
CA PRO A 116 30.82 -8.48 -11.19
C PRO A 116 29.76 -7.87 -12.11
N ALA A 117 30.01 -6.67 -12.62
CA ALA A 117 29.08 -6.02 -13.54
C ALA A 117 28.86 -6.87 -14.80
N GLY A 118 27.61 -6.95 -15.27
CA GLY A 118 27.30 -7.60 -16.54
C GLY A 118 27.84 -6.79 -17.71
N VAL A 119 28.07 -7.45 -18.83
CA VAL A 119 28.46 -6.81 -20.09
C VAL A 119 27.24 -6.64 -20.98
N SER A 120 27.13 -5.47 -21.61
CA SER A 120 26.09 -5.24 -22.61
C SER A 120 26.46 -5.93 -23.92
N TYR A 121 25.55 -6.75 -24.46
CA TYR A 121 25.76 -7.44 -25.73
C TYR A 121 24.57 -7.32 -26.70
N SER A 122 23.58 -6.49 -26.36
CA SER A 122 22.47 -6.14 -27.25
C SER A 122 22.08 -4.68 -27.07
N LEU A 123 21.58 -4.03 -28.13
CA LEU A 123 20.98 -2.70 -27.99
C LEU A 123 19.72 -2.79 -27.12
N PRO A 124 19.41 -1.74 -26.32
CA PRO A 124 18.17 -1.69 -25.57
C PRO A 124 16.97 -1.72 -26.52
N GLN A 125 15.93 -2.49 -26.17
CA GLN A 125 14.62 -2.34 -26.80
C GLN A 125 13.88 -1.11 -26.23
N VAL A 126 12.71 -0.79 -26.79
CA VAL A 126 11.86 0.29 -26.28
C VAL A 126 11.41 0.01 -24.84
N VAL A 127 11.27 1.06 -24.03
CA VAL A 127 10.65 0.96 -22.70
C VAL A 127 9.17 0.58 -22.84
N GLN A 128 8.57 0.06 -21.77
CA GLN A 128 7.18 -0.38 -21.74
C GLN A 128 6.33 0.50 -20.81
N ASN A 129 5.00 0.43 -20.93
CA ASN A 129 4.04 1.07 -20.02
C ASN A 129 4.29 2.57 -19.76
N GLN A 130 4.78 3.29 -20.78
CA GLN A 130 5.16 4.69 -20.64
C GLN A 130 3.94 5.60 -20.44
N LYS A 131 3.97 6.43 -19.40
CA LYS A 131 2.90 7.35 -19.04
C LYS A 131 3.46 8.65 -18.48
N ALA A 132 2.77 9.75 -18.76
CA ALA A 132 3.05 11.07 -18.20
C ALA A 132 1.86 11.51 -17.33
N LEU A 133 2.15 11.80 -16.07
CA LEU A 133 1.17 12.18 -15.06
C LEU A 133 1.25 13.67 -14.72
N VAL A 134 0.08 14.25 -14.46
CA VAL A 134 -0.09 15.68 -14.15
C VAL A 134 0.60 16.02 -12.84
N GLY A 135 1.49 17.02 -12.81
CA GLY A 135 2.05 17.60 -11.59
C GLY A 135 1.88 19.12 -11.53
N ASP A 136 2.42 19.76 -10.49
CA ASP A 136 2.47 21.22 -10.35
C ASP A 136 3.84 21.72 -10.80
N GLN A 137 3.86 22.56 -11.84
CA GLN A 137 5.07 23.01 -12.54
C GLN A 137 5.99 21.85 -12.96
N SER A 138 5.42 20.66 -13.10
CA SER A 138 6.14 19.42 -13.31
C SER A 138 5.24 18.35 -13.95
N VAL A 139 5.87 17.32 -14.50
CA VAL A 139 5.25 16.07 -14.97
C VAL A 139 6.00 14.90 -14.36
N ILE A 140 5.27 13.87 -13.93
CA ILE A 140 5.87 12.59 -13.52
C ILE A 140 5.82 11.64 -14.72
N VAL A 141 6.97 11.21 -15.22
CA VAL A 141 7.10 10.27 -16.33
C VAL A 141 7.38 8.88 -15.75
N GLN A 142 6.49 7.93 -16.02
CA GLN A 142 6.56 6.54 -15.60
C GLN A 142 6.77 5.63 -16.81
N PHE A 143 7.50 4.54 -16.62
CA PHE A 143 7.73 3.49 -17.62
C PHE A 143 8.37 2.27 -16.94
N SER A 144 8.17 1.09 -17.52
CA SER A 144 8.88 -0.14 -17.15
C SER A 144 10.12 -0.33 -18.04
N PRO A 145 11.18 -0.97 -17.54
CA PRO A 145 12.34 -1.32 -18.36
C PRO A 145 11.98 -2.13 -19.62
N PRO A 146 12.85 -2.12 -20.66
CA PRO A 146 12.65 -2.97 -21.83
C PRO A 146 12.64 -4.47 -21.47
N VAL A 147 11.99 -5.30 -22.30
CA VAL A 147 11.94 -6.77 -22.08
C VAL A 147 13.34 -7.38 -22.02
N ASN A 148 14.27 -6.86 -22.82
CA ASN A 148 15.67 -7.31 -22.84
C ASN A 148 16.58 -6.55 -21.86
N ALA A 149 16.05 -5.88 -20.83
CA ALA A 149 16.84 -5.03 -19.92
C ALA A 149 18.05 -5.75 -19.30
N ARG A 150 17.92 -7.04 -18.97
CA ARG A 150 19.01 -7.89 -18.49
C ARG A 150 20.11 -8.06 -19.55
N ALA A 151 19.78 -8.53 -20.75
CA ALA A 151 20.76 -8.70 -21.83
C ALA A 151 21.39 -7.38 -22.30
N ALA A 152 20.63 -6.28 -22.22
CA ALA A 152 21.08 -4.96 -22.64
C ALA A 152 21.95 -4.26 -21.59
N GLN A 153 21.87 -4.63 -20.31
CA GLN A 153 22.51 -3.94 -19.18
C GLN A 153 22.24 -2.42 -19.24
N ILE A 154 20.98 -2.03 -19.05
CA ILE A 154 20.57 -0.61 -19.15
C ILE A 154 21.35 0.25 -18.15
N SER A 155 22.01 1.29 -18.65
CA SER A 155 22.77 2.25 -17.84
C SER A 155 21.99 3.54 -17.55
N GLY A 156 20.89 3.78 -18.27
CA GLY A 156 20.00 4.90 -18.03
C GLY A 156 18.94 5.08 -19.11
N TYR A 157 18.17 6.15 -18.98
CA TYR A 157 17.08 6.51 -19.88
C TYR A 157 17.18 8.00 -20.19
N GLN A 158 17.02 8.37 -21.46
CA GLN A 158 16.89 9.77 -21.86
C GLN A 158 15.42 10.09 -22.11
N ILE A 159 14.92 11.13 -21.43
CA ILE A 159 13.56 11.65 -21.56
C ILE A 159 13.65 13.02 -22.22
N LYS A 160 13.14 13.12 -23.45
CA LYS A 160 13.10 14.36 -24.23
C LYS A 160 11.72 15.00 -24.16
N ASN A 161 11.67 16.27 -23.79
CA ASN A 161 10.47 17.10 -23.90
C ASN A 161 10.20 17.41 -25.38
N LEU A 162 9.09 16.92 -25.92
CA LEU A 162 8.75 17.09 -27.34
C LEU A 162 8.31 18.51 -27.70
N GLN A 163 8.00 19.34 -26.70
CA GLN A 163 7.64 20.74 -26.91
C GLN A 163 8.86 21.67 -26.94
N SER A 164 9.77 21.56 -25.97
CA SER A 164 10.94 22.44 -25.89
C SER A 164 12.18 21.88 -26.59
N GLY A 165 12.25 20.54 -26.78
CA GLY A 165 13.43 19.85 -27.30
C GLY A 165 14.44 19.46 -26.22
N ASP A 166 14.30 19.96 -24.99
CA ASP A 166 15.20 19.66 -23.86
C ASP A 166 15.18 18.18 -23.50
N SER A 167 16.29 17.66 -23.00
CA SER A 167 16.41 16.26 -22.59
C SER A 167 17.00 16.14 -21.19
N VAL A 168 16.51 15.17 -20.42
CA VAL A 168 17.03 14.80 -19.10
C VAL A 168 17.36 13.31 -19.12
N THR A 169 18.52 12.95 -18.57
CA THR A 169 18.91 11.55 -18.37
C THR A 169 18.62 11.14 -16.93
N VAL A 170 17.98 9.99 -16.75
CA VAL A 170 17.66 9.38 -15.46
C VAL A 170 18.11 7.92 -15.44
N THR A 171 18.32 7.36 -14.26
CA THR A 171 18.71 5.94 -14.11
C THR A 171 17.53 5.04 -13.78
N GLU A 172 16.40 5.60 -13.35
CA GLU A 172 15.23 4.87 -12.87
C GLU A 172 13.92 5.59 -13.23
N SER A 173 12.82 4.89 -13.00
CA SER A 173 11.45 5.38 -13.17
C SER A 173 10.71 5.19 -11.84
N PRO A 174 9.81 6.10 -11.41
CA PRO A 174 9.38 7.33 -12.10
C PRO A 174 10.41 8.46 -12.12
N ALA A 175 10.34 9.31 -13.14
CA ALA A 175 11.15 10.54 -13.27
C ALA A 175 10.29 11.80 -13.17
N VAL A 176 10.72 12.80 -12.40
CA VAL A 176 10.01 14.09 -12.27
C VAL A 176 10.66 15.16 -13.13
N ILE A 177 9.98 15.56 -14.20
CA ILE A 177 10.40 16.65 -15.08
C ILE A 177 9.87 17.97 -14.51
N LYS A 178 10.76 18.86 -14.06
CA LYS A 178 10.42 20.11 -13.36
C LYS A 178 10.46 21.32 -14.31
N ASN A 179 10.15 22.50 -13.77
CA ASN A 179 10.23 23.81 -14.44
C ASN A 179 9.32 23.93 -15.66
N LEU A 180 8.16 23.26 -15.62
CA LEU A 180 7.15 23.32 -16.67
C LEU A 180 6.11 24.40 -16.35
N LYS A 181 5.45 24.92 -17.38
CA LYS A 181 4.38 25.91 -17.23
C LYS A 181 3.03 25.22 -17.04
N ASN A 182 2.32 25.53 -15.96
CA ASN A 182 0.95 25.06 -15.77
C ASN A 182 0.02 25.56 -16.88
N GLY A 183 -0.90 24.70 -17.33
CA GLY A 183 -1.82 24.97 -18.42
C GLY A 183 -1.27 24.71 -19.83
N SER A 184 0.04 24.48 -19.99
CA SER A 184 0.63 24.08 -21.27
C SER A 184 0.59 22.55 -21.46
N LYS A 185 0.30 22.09 -22.69
CA LYS A 185 0.32 20.66 -23.04
C LYS A 185 1.74 20.20 -23.35
N TYR A 186 2.18 19.13 -22.69
CA TYR A 186 3.46 18.47 -22.91
C TYR A 186 3.26 17.00 -23.32
N SER A 187 4.30 16.45 -23.96
CA SER A 187 4.49 15.01 -24.17
C SER A 187 5.99 14.74 -24.20
N PHE A 188 6.38 13.51 -23.88
CA PHE A 188 7.79 13.15 -23.73
C PHE A 188 8.13 11.95 -24.60
N SER A 189 9.36 11.91 -25.08
CA SER A 189 9.93 10.79 -25.80
C SER A 189 11.01 10.14 -24.94
N ILE A 190 10.98 8.81 -24.82
CA ILE A 190 11.85 8.05 -23.93
C ILE A 190 12.70 7.09 -24.77
N THR A 191 14.00 7.06 -24.49
CA THR A 191 14.94 6.07 -25.02
C THR A 191 15.70 5.42 -23.87
N ALA A 192 15.96 4.12 -23.96
CA ALA A 192 16.83 3.40 -23.05
C ALA A 192 18.27 3.43 -23.58
N ILE A 193 19.25 3.51 -22.69
CA ILE A 193 20.67 3.73 -23.00
C ILE A 193 21.51 2.60 -22.41
N ASN A 194 22.49 2.12 -23.17
CA ASN A 194 23.59 1.31 -22.65
C ASN A 194 24.91 1.70 -23.36
N SER A 195 25.98 0.93 -23.12
CA SER A 195 27.29 1.17 -23.73
C SER A 195 27.35 0.94 -25.24
N LEU A 196 26.39 0.22 -25.83
CA LEU A 196 26.32 -0.06 -27.27
C LEU A 196 25.52 1.00 -28.04
N GLY A 197 24.62 1.73 -27.37
CA GLY A 197 23.82 2.78 -27.98
C GLY A 197 22.49 3.01 -27.27
N VAL A 198 21.51 3.49 -28.04
CA VAL A 198 20.17 3.83 -27.54
C VAL A 198 19.08 3.03 -28.26
N SER A 199 17.97 2.79 -27.58
CA SER A 199 16.79 2.19 -28.18
C SER A 199 16.13 3.11 -29.21
N ALA A 200 15.18 2.55 -29.98
CA ALA A 200 14.16 3.37 -30.61
C ALA A 200 13.40 4.19 -29.55
N ALA A 201 12.91 5.35 -29.97
CA ALA A 201 12.17 6.27 -29.11
C ALA A 201 10.70 5.87 -29.00
N VAL A 202 10.11 6.02 -27.81
CA VAL A 202 8.67 5.83 -27.58
C VAL A 202 8.08 7.04 -26.86
N ASN A 203 6.87 7.46 -27.26
CA ASN A 203 6.24 8.66 -26.73
C ASN A 203 5.23 8.33 -25.61
N THR A 204 5.14 9.22 -24.63
CA THR A 204 4.10 9.22 -23.60
C THR A 204 2.78 9.77 -24.14
N ASN A 205 1.70 9.63 -23.36
CA ASN A 205 0.48 10.43 -23.54
C ASN A 205 0.75 11.94 -23.41
N SER A 206 -0.18 12.75 -23.92
CA SER A 206 -0.19 14.19 -23.66
C SER A 206 -0.69 14.49 -22.24
N VAL A 207 -0.07 15.47 -21.58
CA VAL A 207 -0.36 15.86 -20.20
C VAL A 207 -0.28 17.38 -20.04
N THR A 208 -1.11 17.95 -19.15
CA THR A 208 -1.11 19.38 -18.83
C THR A 208 -0.85 19.56 -17.33
N PRO A 209 0.31 20.06 -16.91
CA PRO A 209 0.59 20.43 -15.52
C PRO A 209 -0.43 21.45 -15.00
N GLN A 210 -0.72 21.40 -13.71
CA GLN A 210 -1.70 22.28 -13.08
C GLN A 210 -1.21 22.76 -11.71
N THR A 211 -1.66 23.95 -11.33
CA THR A 211 -1.35 24.50 -10.01
C THR A 211 -2.02 23.67 -8.93
N SER A 212 -1.27 23.27 -7.90
CA SER A 212 -1.82 22.61 -6.73
C SER A 212 -2.55 23.59 -5.81
N TRP A 213 -3.40 23.06 -4.92
CA TRP A 213 -4.15 23.89 -3.98
C TRP A 213 -3.24 24.58 -2.96
N LYS A 214 -3.71 25.70 -2.40
CA LYS A 214 -2.94 26.45 -1.41
C LYS A 214 -2.88 25.67 -0.08
N ALA A 215 -1.68 25.26 0.31
CA ALA A 215 -1.41 24.54 1.54
C ALA A 215 -1.30 25.48 2.76
N SER A 216 -1.70 25.01 3.94
CA SER A 216 -1.51 25.65 5.24
C SER A 216 -1.30 24.58 6.31
N VAL A 217 -0.13 24.58 6.94
CA VAL A 217 0.25 23.55 7.92
C VAL A 217 -0.50 23.79 9.23
N VAL A 218 -1.12 22.72 9.76
CA VAL A 218 -1.75 22.68 11.08
C VAL A 218 -0.73 22.24 12.13
N ASP A 219 -0.04 21.14 11.86
CA ASP A 219 1.04 20.62 12.69
C ASP A 219 2.22 20.20 11.79
N ALA A 220 3.40 20.78 12.05
CA ALA A 220 4.61 20.46 11.31
C ALA A 220 5.38 19.26 11.88
N SER A 221 5.03 18.82 13.08
CA SER A 221 5.71 17.74 13.80
C SER A 221 5.13 16.35 13.51
N ALA A 222 3.83 16.27 13.25
CA ALA A 222 3.10 15.02 13.04
C ALA A 222 2.77 14.75 11.58
N ASP A 223 2.91 13.49 11.17
CA ASP A 223 2.56 13.01 9.83
C ASP A 223 1.06 12.84 9.59
N ALA A 224 0.27 12.65 10.65
CA ALA A 224 -1.18 12.49 10.58
C ALA A 224 -1.60 11.37 9.61
N LYS A 225 -0.96 10.20 9.74
CA LYS A 225 -1.30 9.02 8.94
C LYS A 225 -2.77 8.67 9.07
N PHE A 226 -3.30 8.61 10.29
CA PHE A 226 -4.73 8.47 10.54
C PHE A 226 -5.28 9.75 11.15
N LEU A 227 -6.49 10.13 10.75
CA LEU A 227 -7.15 11.33 11.23
C LEU A 227 -8.67 11.21 11.21
N ALA A 228 -9.33 11.96 12.07
CA ALA A 228 -10.76 12.17 12.09
C ALA A 228 -11.10 13.59 12.54
N THR A 229 -12.25 14.09 12.09
CA THR A 229 -12.69 15.46 12.36
C THR A 229 -14.10 15.50 12.92
N GLY A 230 -14.38 16.53 13.72
CA GLY A 230 -15.69 16.71 14.32
C GLY A 230 -15.86 18.10 14.91
N THR A 231 -17.03 18.33 15.50
CA THR A 231 -17.33 19.58 16.20
C THR A 231 -17.50 19.29 17.69
N TYR A 232 -16.66 19.90 18.52
CA TYR A 232 -16.68 19.77 19.97
C TYR A 232 -16.82 21.14 20.62
N GLY A 233 -17.86 21.34 21.43
CA GLY A 233 -18.10 22.62 22.10
C GLY A 233 -18.22 23.80 21.13
N GLY A 234 -18.79 23.57 19.93
CA GLY A 234 -18.90 24.57 18.86
C GLY A 234 -17.60 24.85 18.10
N LYS A 235 -16.50 24.17 18.42
CA LYS A 235 -15.20 24.31 17.74
C LYS A 235 -14.91 23.10 16.87
N THR A 236 -14.27 23.34 15.75
CA THR A 236 -13.71 22.28 14.91
C THR A 236 -12.54 21.63 15.62
N VAL A 237 -12.52 20.29 15.64
CA VAL A 237 -11.42 19.50 16.20
C VAL A 237 -10.93 18.47 15.19
N ILE A 238 -9.62 18.18 15.24
CA ILE A 238 -8.94 17.17 14.44
C ILE A 238 -8.19 16.25 15.40
N ALA A 239 -8.60 14.98 15.49
CA ALA A 239 -7.79 13.93 16.10
C ALA A 239 -6.91 13.30 15.03
N TYR A 240 -5.63 13.08 15.31
CA TYR A 240 -4.66 12.53 14.36
C TYR A 240 -3.51 11.82 15.07
N THR A 241 -2.90 10.87 14.38
CA THR A 241 -1.73 10.15 14.89
C THR A 241 -0.43 10.81 14.47
N ASP A 242 0.59 10.66 15.31
CA ASP A 242 1.98 11.06 15.04
C ASP A 242 2.84 9.81 15.12
N SER A 243 3.09 9.18 13.98
CA SER A 243 3.81 7.90 13.91
C SER A 243 5.27 8.00 14.33
N LYS A 244 5.86 9.20 14.27
CA LYS A 244 7.26 9.42 14.68
C LYS A 244 7.43 9.34 16.19
N ASN A 245 6.41 9.78 16.92
CA ASN A 245 6.42 9.85 18.37
C ASN A 245 5.49 8.80 19.01
N GLY A 246 4.76 8.01 18.21
CA GLY A 246 3.79 7.02 18.67
C GLY A 246 2.59 7.60 19.41
N ASP A 247 2.22 8.84 19.11
CA ASP A 247 1.24 9.63 19.87
C ASP A 247 -0.11 9.76 19.15
N LEU A 248 -1.19 9.85 19.94
CA LEU A 248 -2.48 10.39 19.52
C LEU A 248 -2.56 11.87 19.91
N LYS A 249 -2.83 12.75 18.95
CA LYS A 249 -2.89 14.21 19.15
C LYS A 249 -4.27 14.77 18.78
N LEU A 250 -4.61 15.90 19.40
CA LEU A 250 -5.82 16.67 19.12
C LEU A 250 -5.46 18.11 18.80
N ALA A 251 -5.87 18.58 17.62
CA ALA A 251 -5.84 19.98 17.26
C ALA A 251 -7.25 20.57 17.42
N THR A 252 -7.39 21.58 18.28
CA THR A 252 -8.63 22.33 18.48
C THR A 252 -8.52 23.70 17.86
N GLN A 253 -9.51 24.07 17.04
CA GLN A 253 -9.51 25.36 16.38
C GLN A 253 -9.71 26.50 17.40
N ASN A 254 -8.82 27.50 17.37
CA ASN A 254 -8.89 28.70 18.17
C ASN A 254 -8.73 29.95 17.28
N GLY A 255 -9.85 30.41 16.71
CA GLY A 255 -9.84 31.45 15.69
C GLY A 255 -9.15 30.98 14.40
N SER A 256 -8.05 31.65 14.04
CA SER A 256 -7.19 31.29 12.90
C SER A 256 -6.03 30.36 13.26
N LYS A 257 -5.84 30.04 14.54
CA LYS A 257 -4.76 29.18 15.04
C LYS A 257 -5.31 27.83 15.51
N TRP A 258 -4.41 26.88 15.68
CA TRP A 258 -4.69 25.57 16.25
C TRP A 258 -4.01 25.44 17.60
N SER A 259 -4.76 24.97 18.60
CA SER A 259 -4.21 24.52 19.87
C SER A 259 -4.01 23.01 19.79
N ILE A 260 -2.77 22.54 19.91
CA ILE A 260 -2.43 21.13 19.78
C ILE A 260 -2.05 20.55 21.15
N SER A 261 -2.56 19.37 21.46
CA SER A 261 -2.21 18.61 22.66
C SER A 261 -2.12 17.12 22.38
N THR A 262 -1.20 16.42 23.04
CA THR A 262 -1.18 14.95 23.04
C THR A 262 -2.29 14.41 23.93
N VAL A 263 -3.19 13.61 23.36
CA VAL A 263 -4.29 12.92 24.04
C VAL A 263 -3.75 11.70 24.76
N ASP A 264 -3.13 10.77 24.05
CA ASP A 264 -2.58 9.53 24.61
C ASP A 264 -1.31 9.11 23.86
N GLY A 265 -0.56 8.15 24.41
CA GLY A 265 0.67 7.61 23.84
C GLY A 265 1.93 7.98 24.63
N ASN A 266 2.87 7.03 24.66
CA ASN A 266 4.26 7.15 25.16
C ASN A 266 4.45 8.01 26.42
N SER A 267 3.54 7.91 27.39
CA SER A 267 3.57 8.75 28.60
C SER A 267 2.93 8.05 29.80
N THR A 268 3.52 8.24 30.98
CA THR A 268 2.95 7.75 32.26
C THR A 268 2.03 8.79 32.93
N THR A 269 1.87 9.98 32.35
CA THR A 269 1.17 11.10 33.01
C THR A 269 -0.32 11.10 32.70
N GLY A 270 -1.16 11.29 33.72
CA GLY A 270 -2.59 11.55 33.52
C GLY A 270 -3.40 10.34 33.03
N GLY A 271 -2.92 9.12 33.29
CA GLY A 271 -3.59 7.87 32.89
C GLY A 271 -3.35 7.44 31.45
N LYS A 272 -2.38 8.05 30.77
CA LYS A 272 -1.95 7.68 29.42
C LYS A 272 -1.24 6.33 29.39
N THR A 273 -1.22 5.70 28.23
CA THR A 273 -0.40 4.51 27.98
C THR A 273 1.05 4.88 27.65
N THR A 274 1.97 3.97 27.96
CA THR A 274 3.37 4.02 27.52
C THR A 274 3.58 3.39 26.15
N HIS A 275 2.55 2.83 25.54
CA HIS A 275 2.62 2.19 24.22
C HIS A 275 2.50 3.19 23.07
N ASN A 276 2.92 2.74 21.90
CA ASN A 276 2.68 3.39 20.63
C ASN A 276 1.21 3.25 20.23
N VAL A 277 0.52 4.38 20.07
CA VAL A 277 -0.91 4.43 19.72
C VAL A 277 -1.16 5.12 18.38
N SER A 278 -0.17 5.06 17.48
CA SER A 278 -0.20 5.75 16.19
C SER A 278 -0.99 5.04 15.08
N GLY A 279 -1.86 4.08 15.43
CA GLY A 279 -2.67 3.32 14.48
C GLY A 279 -4.03 3.93 14.12
N TYR A 280 -4.95 3.11 13.59
CA TYR A 280 -6.21 3.57 13.02
C TYR A 280 -7.09 4.25 14.06
N LEU A 281 -7.78 5.33 13.70
CA LEU A 281 -8.68 6.03 14.62
C LEU A 281 -10.02 6.42 14.01
N SER A 282 -11.02 6.56 14.87
CA SER A 282 -12.30 7.19 14.57
C SER A 282 -12.75 8.10 15.72
N MET A 283 -13.59 9.09 15.40
CA MET A 283 -14.00 10.11 16.37
C MET A 283 -15.47 10.49 16.22
N CYS A 284 -16.15 10.59 17.36
CA CYS A 284 -17.57 10.92 17.46
C CYS A 284 -17.80 11.93 18.59
N THR A 285 -18.91 12.65 18.54
CA THR A 285 -19.31 13.55 19.63
C THR A 285 -20.73 13.28 20.07
N SER A 286 -20.97 13.42 21.37
CA SER A 286 -22.31 13.31 21.96
C SER A 286 -22.56 14.41 22.96
N THR A 287 -23.84 14.59 23.32
CA THR A 287 -24.25 15.48 24.40
C THR A 287 -25.15 14.70 25.35
N SER A 288 -24.80 14.68 26.63
CA SER A 288 -25.62 14.07 27.68
C SER A 288 -25.61 14.96 28.92
N ALA A 289 -26.78 15.20 29.52
CA ALA A 289 -26.95 16.09 30.68
C ALA A 289 -26.21 17.44 30.53
N MET A 290 -26.39 18.11 29.38
CA MET A 290 -25.72 19.37 29.00
C MET A 290 -24.18 19.32 28.87
N THR A 291 -23.57 18.15 29.02
CA THR A 291 -22.13 17.94 28.85
C THR A 291 -21.86 17.44 27.45
N ASN A 292 -20.92 18.08 26.75
CA ASN A 292 -20.42 17.60 25.47
C ASN A 292 -19.28 16.63 25.68
N TYR A 293 -19.34 15.49 25.02
CA TYR A 293 -18.32 14.45 25.04
C TYR A 293 -17.63 14.34 23.70
N LEU A 294 -16.31 14.22 23.74
CA LEU A 294 -15.48 13.85 22.60
C LEU A 294 -15.03 12.40 22.79
N HIS A 295 -15.41 11.55 21.84
CA HIS A 295 -15.12 10.12 21.85
C HIS A 295 -14.07 9.85 20.77
N ILE A 296 -12.92 9.29 21.15
CA ILE A 296 -11.88 8.89 20.21
C ILE A 296 -11.59 7.41 20.44
N PHE A 297 -11.77 6.61 19.40
CA PHE A 297 -11.35 5.21 19.36
C PHE A 297 -10.08 5.15 18.53
N TYR A 298 -9.07 4.45 19.02
CA TYR A 298 -7.74 4.42 18.41
C TYR A 298 -7.04 3.13 18.81
N THR A 299 -6.06 2.73 18.01
CA THR A 299 -5.44 1.42 18.18
C THR A 299 -4.06 1.55 18.82
N ASP A 300 -3.83 0.69 19.81
CA ASP A 300 -2.49 0.36 20.30
C ASP A 300 -1.82 -0.50 19.24
N VAL A 301 -0.66 -0.10 18.73
CA VAL A 301 0.03 -0.87 17.69
C VAL A 301 1.09 -1.81 18.27
N ASP A 302 1.37 -1.69 19.58
CA ASP A 302 2.28 -2.60 20.26
C ASP A 302 1.52 -3.85 20.72
N GLU A 303 0.36 -3.65 21.37
CA GLU A 303 -0.50 -4.74 21.88
C GLU A 303 -1.67 -5.11 20.96
N LEU A 304 -1.85 -4.38 19.85
CA LEU A 304 -2.91 -4.62 18.85
C LEU A 304 -4.34 -4.40 19.37
N ASP A 305 -4.46 -3.66 20.47
CA ASP A 305 -5.72 -3.35 21.18
C ASP A 305 -6.52 -2.21 20.56
N LEU A 306 -7.84 -2.27 20.71
CA LEU A 306 -8.73 -1.13 20.48
C LEU A 306 -8.90 -0.34 21.78
N ARG A 307 -8.36 0.87 21.83
CA ARG A 307 -8.45 1.80 22.97
C ARG A 307 -9.53 2.85 22.75
N TYR A 308 -10.03 3.41 23.85
CA TYR A 308 -11.03 4.47 23.85
C TYR A 308 -10.67 5.58 24.85
N ALA A 309 -10.62 6.80 24.33
CA ALA A 309 -10.42 8.03 25.09
C ALA A 309 -11.69 8.88 25.03
N VAL A 310 -12.14 9.34 26.19
CA VAL A 310 -13.29 10.25 26.30
C VAL A 310 -12.95 11.52 27.05
N TYR A 311 -13.27 12.65 26.44
CA TYR A 311 -13.15 13.97 27.07
C TYR A 311 -14.52 14.53 27.41
N ASN A 312 -14.72 14.89 28.67
CA ASN A 312 -15.99 15.44 29.18
C ASN A 312 -15.98 16.98 29.32
N GLY A 313 -14.97 17.65 28.77
CA GLY A 313 -14.80 19.10 28.92
C GLY A 313 -13.87 19.50 30.07
N LYS A 314 -13.50 18.55 30.94
CA LYS A 314 -12.60 18.79 32.08
C LYS A 314 -11.41 17.84 32.10
N LYS A 315 -11.64 16.55 31.88
CA LYS A 315 -10.60 15.52 31.93
C LYS A 315 -10.79 14.47 30.84
N TRP A 316 -9.69 13.84 30.49
CA TRP A 316 -9.67 12.62 29.70
C TRP A 316 -9.88 11.41 30.61
N SER A 317 -10.42 10.34 30.04
CA SER A 317 -10.51 9.02 30.66
C SER A 317 -10.29 7.97 29.57
N TYR A 318 -9.57 6.90 29.93
CA TYR A 318 -9.08 5.90 28.99
C TYR A 318 -9.51 4.51 29.44
N GLU A 319 -9.81 3.63 28.47
CA GLU A 319 -10.03 2.20 28.69
C GLU A 319 -9.68 1.42 27.42
N ILE A 320 -9.44 0.12 27.56
CA ILE A 320 -9.33 -0.81 26.44
C ILE A 320 -10.73 -1.37 26.17
N VAL A 321 -11.19 -1.27 24.92
CA VAL A 321 -12.50 -1.76 24.48
C VAL A 321 -12.43 -3.25 24.17
N ASP A 322 -11.43 -3.67 23.39
CA ASP A 322 -11.23 -5.06 22.96
C ASP A 322 -9.75 -5.31 22.58
N GLY A 323 -9.36 -6.58 22.37
CA GLY A 323 -7.98 -7.00 22.00
C GLY A 323 -7.19 -7.64 23.15
N ASP A 324 -7.27 -7.07 24.36
CA ASP A 324 -6.64 -7.62 25.58
C ASP A 324 -7.62 -8.55 26.35
N GLY A 325 -8.17 -9.53 25.61
CA GLY A 325 -8.93 -10.64 26.16
C GLY A 325 -8.04 -11.79 26.65
N PRO A 326 -8.57 -12.74 27.44
CA PRO A 326 -7.80 -13.89 27.93
C PRO A 326 -7.46 -14.93 26.83
N LYS A 327 -8.21 -14.93 25.72
CA LYS A 327 -8.02 -15.82 24.56
C LYS A 327 -8.65 -15.20 23.31
N ILE A 328 -8.20 -15.61 22.12
CA ILE A 328 -8.93 -15.35 20.88
C ILE A 328 -10.26 -16.10 20.99
N GLN A 329 -11.37 -15.36 20.98
CA GLN A 329 -12.71 -15.94 21.07
C GLN A 329 -13.19 -16.35 19.69
N ASP A 330 -13.40 -17.65 19.49
CA ASP A 330 -13.96 -18.20 18.25
C ASP A 330 -15.30 -17.53 17.93
N TYR A 331 -15.46 -17.08 16.69
CA TYR A 331 -16.66 -16.39 16.21
C TYR A 331 -17.95 -17.22 16.31
N LYS A 332 -17.86 -18.54 16.49
CA LYS A 332 -19.01 -19.44 16.68
C LYS A 332 -19.56 -19.42 18.10
N GLU A 333 -18.82 -18.86 19.06
CA GLU A 333 -19.29 -18.71 20.43
C GLU A 333 -20.39 -17.62 20.51
N PRO A 334 -21.61 -17.93 21.02
CA PRO A 334 -22.76 -17.03 20.93
C PRO A 334 -22.65 -15.78 21.83
N ASP A 335 -22.09 -15.93 23.02
CA ASP A 335 -21.92 -14.82 23.98
C ASP A 335 -20.55 -14.17 23.79
N ARG A 336 -20.53 -13.01 23.14
CA ARG A 336 -19.28 -12.29 22.86
C ARG A 336 -18.75 -11.59 24.11
N VAL A 337 -17.45 -11.75 24.33
CA VAL A 337 -16.66 -11.08 25.36
C VAL A 337 -15.44 -10.43 24.72
N ARG A 338 -14.60 -9.73 25.51
CA ARG A 338 -13.31 -9.26 25.02
C ARG A 338 -12.48 -10.44 24.49
N THR A 339 -11.98 -10.29 23.28
CA THR A 339 -11.13 -11.28 22.58
C THR A 339 -9.66 -10.90 22.69
N ALA A 340 -8.76 -11.88 22.55
CA ALA A 340 -7.31 -11.67 22.41
C ALA A 340 -6.87 -11.43 20.95
N SER A 341 -7.81 -11.04 20.07
CA SER A 341 -7.56 -10.89 18.64
C SER A 341 -6.83 -9.58 18.34
N ASP A 342 -6.06 -9.56 17.24
CA ASP A 342 -5.63 -8.30 16.63
C ASP A 342 -6.86 -7.52 16.12
N VAL A 343 -7.12 -6.36 16.75
CA VAL A 343 -8.23 -5.46 16.40
C VAL A 343 -7.72 -4.08 15.97
N SER A 344 -6.48 -4.02 15.49
CA SER A 344 -5.75 -2.78 15.21
C SER A 344 -5.97 -2.20 13.79
N VAL A 345 -6.60 -2.97 12.89
CA VAL A 345 -6.62 -2.67 11.45
C VAL A 345 -7.55 -1.52 11.07
N SER A 346 -8.81 -1.56 11.49
CA SER A 346 -9.78 -0.52 11.14
C SER A 346 -10.90 -0.41 12.19
N ASN A 347 -11.40 0.81 12.40
CA ASN A 347 -12.55 1.06 13.26
C ASN A 347 -13.41 2.25 12.81
N ALA A 348 -14.68 2.25 13.19
CA ALA A 348 -15.62 3.33 12.94
C ALA A 348 -16.60 3.50 14.11
N CYS A 349 -16.61 4.69 14.72
CA CYS A 349 -17.56 5.01 15.77
C CYS A 349 -18.88 5.55 15.21
N ALA A 350 -19.96 5.35 15.96
CA ALA A 350 -21.25 5.96 15.71
C ALA A 350 -22.00 6.18 17.04
N ILE A 351 -22.94 7.13 17.04
CA ILE A 351 -23.73 7.46 18.23
C ILE A 351 -25.18 7.66 17.82
N ASN A 352 -26.07 6.85 18.37
CA ASN A 352 -27.53 7.00 18.23
C ASN A 352 -28.21 6.98 19.61
N SER A 353 -29.53 6.79 19.65
CA SER A 353 -30.29 6.74 20.91
C SER A 353 -29.92 5.56 21.83
N ALA A 354 -29.24 4.53 21.33
CA ALA A 354 -28.74 3.42 22.16
C ALA A 354 -27.41 3.75 22.85
N GLY A 355 -26.75 4.86 22.49
CA GLY A 355 -25.50 5.30 23.09
C GLY A 355 -24.31 5.24 22.15
N VAL A 356 -23.12 5.21 22.75
CA VAL A 356 -21.82 5.17 22.04
C VAL A 356 -21.57 3.77 21.49
N GLN A 357 -21.16 3.69 20.23
CA GLN A 357 -20.88 2.43 19.55
C GLN A 357 -19.58 2.56 18.76
N VAL A 358 -18.86 1.45 18.65
CA VAL A 358 -17.70 1.30 17.77
C VAL A 358 -17.77 -0.03 17.04
N PHE A 359 -17.43 0.00 15.76
CA PHE A 359 -17.31 -1.16 14.89
C PHE A 359 -15.84 -1.30 14.50
N TYR A 360 -15.31 -2.52 14.47
CA TYR A 360 -13.89 -2.76 14.25
C TYR A 360 -13.68 -4.13 13.63
N ARG A 361 -12.57 -4.28 12.89
CA ARG A 361 -12.19 -5.55 12.31
C ARG A 361 -11.42 -6.39 13.34
N ASP A 362 -11.74 -7.68 13.39
CA ASP A 362 -10.91 -8.72 13.99
C ASP A 362 -10.06 -9.32 12.85
N GLU A 363 -8.77 -8.96 12.84
CA GLU A 363 -7.81 -9.42 11.83
C GLU A 363 -7.46 -10.89 12.00
N SER A 364 -7.57 -11.42 13.23
CA SER A 364 -7.26 -12.83 13.51
C SER A 364 -8.29 -13.79 12.93
N GLN A 365 -9.52 -13.32 12.69
CA GLN A 365 -10.64 -14.14 12.22
C GLN A 365 -11.29 -13.65 10.93
N GLY A 366 -10.92 -12.47 10.43
CA GLY A 366 -11.46 -11.95 9.19
C GLY A 366 -12.87 -11.32 9.29
N ILE A 367 -13.35 -11.00 10.50
CA ILE A 367 -14.75 -10.56 10.74
C ILE A 367 -14.84 -9.11 11.21
N VAL A 368 -16.03 -8.51 11.11
CA VAL A 368 -16.33 -7.21 11.74
C VAL A 368 -17.07 -7.44 13.05
N LEU A 369 -16.52 -6.90 14.13
CA LEU A 369 -17.10 -6.88 15.46
C LEU A 369 -17.74 -5.50 15.76
N GLY A 370 -18.63 -5.49 16.73
CA GLY A 370 -19.26 -4.30 17.27
C GLY A 370 -19.20 -4.28 18.78
N ALA A 371 -19.07 -3.09 19.36
CA ALA A 371 -19.21 -2.87 20.79
C ALA A 371 -20.17 -1.71 21.06
N VAL A 372 -21.20 -1.95 21.87
CA VAL A 372 -22.21 -0.97 22.30
C VAL A 372 -22.01 -0.64 23.76
N LYS A 373 -21.83 0.63 24.10
CA LYS A 373 -21.67 1.06 25.49
C LYS A 373 -23.01 1.12 26.22
N TYR A 374 -23.17 0.28 27.23
CA TYR A 374 -24.35 0.21 28.10
C TYR A 374 -23.96 0.49 29.56
N GLY A 375 -24.29 1.67 30.05
CA GLY A 375 -23.81 2.13 31.36
C GLY A 375 -22.27 2.25 31.38
N SER A 376 -21.62 1.51 32.28
CA SER A 376 -20.15 1.44 32.38
C SER A 376 -19.54 0.27 31.61
N SER A 377 -20.34 -0.60 30.97
CA SER A 377 -19.88 -1.84 30.34
C SER A 377 -20.07 -1.81 28.84
N TRP A 378 -19.26 -2.60 28.14
CA TRP A 378 -19.38 -2.84 26.70
C TRP A 378 -20.13 -4.15 26.47
N ARG A 379 -21.07 -4.15 25.53
CA ARG A 379 -21.68 -5.35 24.98
C ARG A 379 -21.12 -5.59 23.59
N TYR A 380 -20.59 -6.78 23.36
CA TYR A 380 -19.93 -7.19 22.12
C TYR A 380 -20.91 -7.93 21.21
N GLU A 381 -20.69 -7.82 19.90
CA GLU A 381 -21.48 -8.48 18.86
C GLU A 381 -20.60 -8.77 17.64
N ILE A 382 -21.05 -9.69 16.78
CA ILE A 382 -20.50 -9.84 15.44
C ILE A 382 -21.42 -9.08 14.48
N VAL A 383 -20.85 -8.18 13.70
CA VAL A 383 -21.59 -7.34 12.74
C VAL A 383 -21.64 -8.01 11.37
N ASP A 384 -20.52 -8.46 10.80
CA ASP A 384 -20.51 -9.21 9.53
C ASP A 384 -19.28 -10.13 9.48
N GLY A 385 -19.24 -11.04 8.49
CA GLY A 385 -18.19 -12.04 8.30
C GLY A 385 -18.59 -13.43 8.78
N ASP A 386 -18.04 -14.46 8.12
CA ASP A 386 -18.12 -15.90 8.43
C ASP A 386 -19.50 -16.46 8.82
N LYS A 387 -20.56 -15.97 8.16
CA LYS A 387 -21.90 -16.56 8.18
C LYS A 387 -22.55 -16.35 6.81
N ASP A 388 -23.01 -17.42 6.17
CA ASP A 388 -23.69 -17.39 4.86
C ASP A 388 -25.21 -17.14 4.96
N THR A 389 -25.75 -17.09 6.17
CA THR A 389 -27.15 -16.77 6.43
C THR A 389 -27.36 -15.27 6.67
N GLU A 390 -28.61 -14.79 6.59
CA GLU A 390 -29.01 -13.41 6.93
C GLU A 390 -28.35 -12.33 6.04
N ASN A 391 -27.96 -12.70 4.81
CA ASN A 391 -27.29 -11.83 3.84
C ASN A 391 -25.94 -11.28 4.33
N ARG A 392 -25.25 -12.00 5.21
CA ARG A 392 -23.87 -11.70 5.65
C ARG A 392 -22.83 -12.20 4.63
N SER A 393 -21.61 -11.68 4.74
CA SER A 393 -20.49 -12.09 3.89
C SER A 393 -19.80 -13.35 4.45
N THR A 394 -19.36 -14.24 3.55
CA THR A 394 -18.46 -15.36 3.87
C THR A 394 -16.98 -15.04 3.66
N GLY A 395 -16.66 -13.86 3.12
CA GLY A 395 -15.28 -13.41 2.94
C GLY A 395 -14.78 -12.57 4.09
N ASP A 396 -13.48 -12.25 4.06
CA ASP A 396 -12.84 -11.36 5.02
C ASP A 396 -13.41 -9.95 4.88
N VAL A 397 -13.84 -9.32 5.98
CA VAL A 397 -14.56 -8.05 5.96
C VAL A 397 -13.88 -6.95 6.79
N GLY A 398 -14.00 -5.69 6.34
CA GLY A 398 -13.68 -4.53 7.16
C GLY A 398 -12.22 -4.09 7.18
N PHE A 399 -11.48 -4.28 6.09
CA PHE A 399 -10.14 -3.68 5.96
C PHE A 399 -10.23 -2.16 5.93
N HIS A 400 -11.29 -1.65 5.29
CA HIS A 400 -11.65 -0.24 5.29
C HIS A 400 -13.09 -0.09 5.75
N MET A 401 -13.32 0.80 6.72
CA MET A 401 -14.65 0.98 7.31
C MET A 401 -14.91 2.44 7.66
N LYS A 402 -16.17 2.87 7.45
CA LYS A 402 -16.68 4.17 7.89
C LYS A 402 -18.11 4.06 8.38
N ALA A 403 -18.45 4.87 9.39
CA ALA A 403 -19.80 4.96 9.91
C ALA A 403 -20.26 6.41 10.00
N ILE A 404 -21.55 6.65 9.76
CA ILE A 404 -22.23 7.91 10.07
C ILE A 404 -23.58 7.62 10.71
N THR A 405 -24.07 8.55 11.53
CA THR A 405 -25.44 8.52 12.03
C THR A 405 -26.27 9.59 11.35
N VAL A 406 -27.38 9.19 10.72
CA VAL A 406 -28.36 10.11 10.12
C VAL A 406 -29.66 9.97 10.88
N ALA A 407 -30.06 11.06 11.55
CA ALA A 407 -31.12 11.05 12.55
C ALA A 407 -30.83 10.03 13.67
N LYS A 408 -31.51 8.87 13.67
CA LYS A 408 -31.30 7.78 14.63
C LYS A 408 -30.65 6.54 14.01
N LYS A 409 -30.49 6.53 12.69
CA LYS A 409 -30.05 5.37 11.94
C LYS A 409 -28.53 5.44 11.73
N ILE A 410 -27.84 4.38 12.11
CA ILE A 410 -26.43 4.18 11.85
C ILE A 410 -26.30 3.58 10.46
N HIS A 411 -25.35 4.11 9.70
CA HIS A 411 -24.98 3.65 8.36
C HIS A 411 -23.51 3.25 8.40
N LEU A 412 -23.25 1.97 8.18
CA LEU A 412 -21.91 1.38 8.19
C LEU A 412 -21.57 0.92 6.77
N ILE A 413 -20.42 1.33 6.25
CA ILE A 413 -19.86 0.83 5.00
C ILE A 413 -18.51 0.19 5.28
N TYR A 414 -18.25 -0.94 4.62
CA TYR A 414 -16.99 -1.66 4.68
C TYR A 414 -16.72 -2.44 3.40
N ASP A 415 -15.46 -2.74 3.15
CA ASP A 415 -15.07 -3.64 2.07
C ASP A 415 -15.05 -5.11 2.54
N SER A 416 -15.00 -6.01 1.56
CA SER A 416 -14.83 -7.44 1.78
C SER A 416 -13.95 -8.06 0.69
N VAL A 417 -13.21 -9.09 1.04
CA VAL A 417 -12.30 -9.84 0.17
C VAL A 417 -12.78 -11.29 0.09
N ASN A 418 -13.08 -11.72 -1.14
CA ASN A 418 -13.67 -13.03 -1.42
C ASN A 418 -12.74 -13.92 -2.27
N GLY A 419 -11.49 -13.49 -2.51
CA GLY A 419 -10.52 -14.28 -3.25
C GLY A 419 -9.15 -13.61 -3.40
N PHE A 420 -8.11 -14.45 -3.50
CA PHE A 420 -6.71 -14.06 -3.67
C PHE A 420 -6.02 -14.94 -4.71
N ASP A 421 -4.95 -14.44 -5.33
CA ASP A 421 -4.04 -15.24 -6.14
C ASP A 421 -2.96 -15.93 -5.28
N LEU A 422 -2.01 -16.63 -5.90
CA LEU A 422 -0.93 -17.33 -5.20
C LEU A 422 0.02 -16.36 -4.48
N GLU A 423 0.10 -15.13 -4.98
CA GLU A 423 0.87 -14.01 -4.45
C GLU A 423 0.12 -13.22 -3.38
N LYS A 424 -1.09 -13.66 -2.97
CA LYS A 424 -1.98 -13.04 -1.99
C LYS A 424 -2.53 -11.66 -2.40
N ASN A 425 -2.50 -11.31 -3.68
CA ASN A 425 -3.19 -10.14 -4.17
C ASN A 425 -4.70 -10.41 -4.20
N VAL A 426 -5.50 -9.43 -3.77
CA VAL A 426 -6.97 -9.51 -3.78
C VAL A 426 -7.48 -9.62 -5.21
N THR A 427 -8.11 -10.73 -5.58
CA THR A 427 -8.66 -10.98 -6.92
C THR A 427 -10.17 -10.75 -7.01
N LYS A 428 -10.86 -10.78 -5.87
CA LYS A 428 -12.30 -10.54 -5.76
C LYS A 428 -12.61 -9.80 -4.47
N GLY A 429 -13.44 -8.77 -4.55
CA GLY A 429 -13.93 -8.05 -3.37
C GLY A 429 -15.25 -7.34 -3.63
N GLU A 430 -16.00 -7.09 -2.57
CA GLU A 430 -17.32 -6.45 -2.58
C GLU A 430 -17.38 -5.26 -1.63
N ILE A 431 -18.33 -4.36 -1.88
CA ILE A 431 -18.65 -3.25 -0.96
C ILE A 431 -19.92 -3.58 -0.20
N ARG A 432 -19.77 -3.74 1.10
CA ARG A 432 -20.81 -4.13 2.04
C ARG A 432 -21.35 -2.89 2.74
N TYR A 433 -22.64 -2.95 3.04
CA TYR A 433 -23.34 -1.86 3.72
C TYR A 433 -24.32 -2.42 4.73
N ALA A 434 -24.32 -1.88 5.94
CA ALA A 434 -25.19 -2.31 7.01
C ALA A 434 -25.81 -1.12 7.72
N THR A 435 -27.04 -1.28 8.20
CA THR A 435 -27.73 -0.25 8.98
C THR A 435 -28.46 -0.80 10.18
N ARG A 436 -28.59 0.03 11.22
CA ARG A 436 -29.43 -0.22 12.39
C ARG A 436 -29.92 1.06 13.04
N SER A 437 -30.98 1.00 13.83
CA SER A 437 -31.56 2.15 14.55
C SER A 437 -31.51 2.02 16.08
N SER A 438 -31.20 0.84 16.58
CA SER A 438 -31.09 0.48 17.99
C SER A 438 -29.67 0.03 18.33
N GLY A 439 -29.48 -0.56 19.51
CA GLY A 439 -28.23 -1.23 19.89
C GLY A 439 -28.32 -2.75 19.87
N VAL A 440 -29.46 -3.35 19.51
CA VAL A 440 -29.64 -4.81 19.50
C VAL A 440 -29.12 -5.42 18.20
N VAL A 441 -28.70 -6.68 18.25
CA VAL A 441 -28.00 -7.37 17.13
C VAL A 441 -28.98 -7.70 16.01
N GLU A 442 -30.24 -7.99 16.35
CA GLU A 442 -31.29 -8.40 15.41
C GLU A 442 -31.80 -7.25 14.51
N ASP A 443 -31.40 -6.01 14.79
CA ASP A 443 -31.82 -4.81 14.06
C ASP A 443 -30.92 -4.48 12.86
N TRP A 444 -29.88 -5.28 12.61
CA TRP A 444 -29.03 -5.10 11.45
C TRP A 444 -29.78 -5.43 10.15
N VAL A 445 -29.62 -4.54 9.17
CA VAL A 445 -30.08 -4.73 7.79
C VAL A 445 -28.88 -4.57 6.86
N TYR A 446 -28.59 -5.60 6.08
CA TYR A 446 -27.43 -5.68 5.18
C TYR A 446 -27.80 -5.46 3.72
N ASP A 447 -26.87 -4.91 2.96
CA ASP A 447 -26.92 -4.73 1.51
C ASP A 447 -25.51 -4.85 0.90
N THR A 448 -25.44 -5.15 -0.40
CA THR A 448 -24.19 -5.16 -1.18
C THR A 448 -24.24 -4.07 -2.24
N LEU A 449 -23.38 -3.06 -2.11
CA LEU A 449 -23.40 -1.88 -2.98
C LEU A 449 -22.69 -2.11 -4.31
N ASP A 450 -21.67 -2.97 -4.33
CA ASP A 450 -20.89 -3.36 -5.53
C ASP A 450 -20.31 -4.76 -5.34
N THR A 451 -20.23 -5.53 -6.42
CA THR A 451 -19.73 -6.91 -6.46
C THR A 451 -18.96 -7.14 -7.76
N PRO A 452 -18.03 -8.11 -7.86
CA PRO A 452 -17.33 -8.41 -9.10
C PRO A 452 -18.30 -8.69 -10.26
N GLY A 453 -18.14 -7.95 -11.36
CA GLY A 453 -19.04 -7.96 -12.50
C GLY A 453 -18.98 -6.66 -13.29
N ASN A 454 -19.53 -6.65 -14.51
CA ASN A 454 -19.60 -5.45 -15.37
C ASN A 454 -18.24 -4.72 -15.54
N GLY A 455 -17.15 -5.49 -15.72
CA GLY A 455 -15.80 -4.95 -15.87
C GLY A 455 -15.08 -4.59 -14.55
N VAL A 456 -15.68 -4.88 -13.40
CA VAL A 456 -15.00 -4.87 -12.08
C VAL A 456 -14.55 -6.27 -11.73
N SER A 457 -13.29 -6.39 -11.32
CA SER A 457 -12.76 -7.61 -10.71
C SER A 457 -12.72 -7.50 -9.19
N VAL A 458 -12.31 -6.33 -8.69
CA VAL A 458 -12.19 -6.07 -7.25
C VAL A 458 -12.89 -4.76 -6.93
N ALA A 459 -13.89 -4.81 -6.05
CA ALA A 459 -14.40 -3.62 -5.37
C ALA A 459 -13.84 -3.58 -3.95
N GLY A 460 -13.23 -2.46 -3.54
CA GLY A 460 -12.49 -2.38 -2.29
C GLY A 460 -11.40 -1.31 -2.33
N TYR A 461 -10.30 -1.49 -1.62
CA TYR A 461 -9.13 -0.58 -1.53
C TYR A 461 -9.27 0.67 -0.64
N ASP A 462 -10.46 1.30 -0.58
CA ASP A 462 -10.85 2.25 0.48
C ASP A 462 -12.36 2.50 0.37
N VAL A 463 -12.98 2.99 1.44
CA VAL A 463 -14.41 3.36 1.45
C VAL A 463 -14.65 4.71 2.13
N THR A 464 -15.70 5.40 1.70
CA THR A 464 -16.15 6.65 2.31
C THR A 464 -17.68 6.78 2.25
N ILE A 465 -18.24 7.53 3.20
CA ILE A 465 -19.68 7.73 3.33
C ILE A 465 -19.99 9.16 3.80
N PHE A 466 -21.05 9.73 3.27
CA PHE A 466 -21.48 11.10 3.58
C PHE A 466 -23.00 11.24 3.49
N ASN A 467 -23.57 12.03 4.39
CA ASN A 467 -24.99 12.38 4.33
C ASN A 467 -25.20 13.57 3.38
N SER A 468 -25.60 13.30 2.14
CA SER A 468 -25.86 14.34 1.13
C SER A 468 -27.29 14.86 1.19
N VAL A 469 -27.59 15.93 0.47
CA VAL A 469 -28.97 16.42 0.31
C VAL A 469 -29.89 15.41 -0.39
N ARG A 470 -29.33 14.44 -1.13
CA ARG A 470 -30.06 13.35 -1.80
C ARG A 470 -30.13 12.07 -0.96
N GLY A 471 -29.65 12.11 0.28
CA GLY A 471 -29.52 10.96 1.17
C GLY A 471 -28.08 10.46 1.31
N VAL A 472 -27.92 9.33 1.97
CA VAL A 472 -26.60 8.74 2.24
C VAL A 472 -25.92 8.36 0.93
N THR A 473 -24.74 8.92 0.69
CA THR A 473 -23.90 8.64 -0.47
C THR A 473 -22.64 7.93 -0.02
N ALA A 474 -22.33 6.83 -0.67
CA ALA A 474 -21.11 6.06 -0.49
C ALA A 474 -20.17 6.27 -1.69
N GLY A 475 -18.88 6.05 -1.46
CA GLY A 475 -17.91 5.88 -2.54
C GLY A 475 -16.78 4.94 -2.14
N TRP A 476 -16.15 4.35 -3.16
CA TRP A 476 -15.10 3.34 -3.03
C TRP A 476 -14.24 3.30 -4.29
N PHE A 477 -13.11 2.58 -4.24
CA PHE A 477 -12.32 2.28 -5.43
C PHE A 477 -12.68 0.91 -6.02
N THR A 478 -12.42 0.76 -7.32
CA THR A 478 -12.53 -0.52 -8.00
C THR A 478 -11.33 -0.74 -8.92
N GLY A 479 -10.94 -2.01 -9.08
CA GLY A 479 -9.94 -2.48 -10.03
C GLY A 479 -10.58 -3.44 -11.04
N ASN A 480 -10.02 -3.48 -12.25
CA ASN A 480 -10.41 -4.44 -13.28
C ASN A 480 -9.27 -5.43 -13.55
N GLY A 481 -9.54 -6.47 -14.35
CA GLY A 481 -8.55 -7.52 -14.62
C GLY A 481 -7.27 -7.06 -15.31
N ILE A 482 -7.21 -5.82 -15.82
CA ILE A 482 -6.03 -5.25 -16.47
C ILE A 482 -5.20 -4.40 -15.49
N SER A 483 -5.85 -3.75 -14.52
CA SER A 483 -5.18 -2.91 -13.53
C SER A 483 -4.71 -3.67 -12.30
N PHE A 484 -5.08 -4.94 -12.17
CA PHE A 484 -4.69 -5.80 -11.07
C PHE A 484 -3.17 -5.75 -10.79
N PRO A 485 -2.74 -5.65 -9.52
CA PRO A 485 -3.54 -5.66 -8.29
C PRO A 485 -4.03 -4.26 -7.85
N TYR A 486 -3.90 -3.24 -8.69
CA TYR A 486 -4.19 -1.86 -8.33
C TYR A 486 -5.61 -1.42 -8.75
N PRO A 487 -6.25 -0.54 -7.97
CA PRO A 487 -7.46 0.14 -8.40
C PRO A 487 -7.18 1.02 -9.63
N ASN A 488 -8.19 1.23 -10.46
CA ASN A 488 -8.12 2.16 -11.61
C ASN A 488 -9.38 2.99 -11.81
N GLN A 489 -10.35 2.80 -10.91
CA GLN A 489 -11.66 3.44 -10.95
C GLN A 489 -12.05 3.89 -9.55
N LEU A 490 -12.84 4.97 -9.53
CA LEU A 490 -13.52 5.49 -8.36
C LEU A 490 -15.02 5.38 -8.62
N ARG A 491 -15.79 4.93 -7.65
CA ARG A 491 -17.24 4.80 -7.76
C ARG A 491 -17.96 5.54 -6.66
N THR A 492 -19.14 6.05 -6.98
CA THR A 492 -20.05 6.63 -6.00
C THR A 492 -21.48 6.19 -6.25
N LYS A 493 -22.26 6.07 -5.16
CA LYS A 493 -23.66 5.67 -5.21
C LYS A 493 -24.42 6.34 -4.06
N VAL A 494 -25.56 6.97 -4.36
CA VAL A 494 -26.55 7.24 -3.32
C VAL A 494 -27.12 5.87 -2.94
N VAL A 495 -27.01 5.46 -1.68
CA VAL A 495 -27.25 4.07 -1.26
C VAL A 495 -28.59 3.52 -1.76
N THR A 496 -29.64 4.33 -1.71
CA THR A 496 -31.00 3.95 -2.14
C THR A 496 -31.22 3.98 -3.66
N ALA A 497 -30.26 4.49 -4.43
CA ALA A 497 -30.34 4.53 -5.89
C ALA A 497 -29.90 3.21 -6.52
N THR A 498 -30.41 2.91 -7.71
CA THR A 498 -30.08 1.69 -8.46
C THR A 498 -28.79 1.81 -9.28
N THR A 499 -28.33 3.04 -9.54
CA THR A 499 -27.20 3.31 -10.43
C THR A 499 -25.95 3.75 -9.67
N THR A 500 -24.82 3.13 -10.02
CA THR A 500 -23.49 3.54 -9.55
C THR A 500 -22.82 4.43 -10.61
N THR A 501 -22.22 5.54 -10.17
CA THR A 501 -21.44 6.41 -11.05
C THR A 501 -19.97 6.03 -10.98
N THR A 502 -19.33 5.80 -12.13
CA THR A 502 -17.90 5.44 -12.22
C THR A 502 -17.08 6.58 -12.81
N TYR A 503 -15.88 6.77 -12.27
CA TYR A 503 -14.91 7.77 -12.71
C TYR A 503 -13.53 7.11 -12.86
N THR A 504 -12.71 7.66 -13.76
CA THR A 504 -11.32 7.23 -13.97
C THR A 504 -10.37 8.39 -13.70
N PRO A 505 -9.24 8.18 -13.02
CA PRO A 505 -8.30 9.25 -12.68
C PRO A 505 -7.52 9.78 -13.89
N GLY A 506 -7.55 9.12 -15.05
CA GLY A 506 -6.89 9.58 -16.27
C GLY A 506 -5.38 9.76 -16.08
N ASN A 507 -4.89 10.98 -16.31
CA ASN A 507 -3.48 11.34 -16.22
C ASN A 507 -3.02 11.70 -14.79
N PHE A 508 -3.83 11.43 -13.76
CA PHE A 508 -3.45 11.72 -12.38
C PHE A 508 -2.73 10.56 -11.67
N GLY A 509 -2.71 9.38 -12.32
CA GLY A 509 -2.01 8.19 -11.84
C GLY A 509 -2.98 7.15 -11.27
N ILE A 510 -2.44 6.22 -10.49
CA ILE A 510 -3.22 5.18 -9.80
C ILE A 510 -4.03 5.85 -8.67
N PRO A 511 -5.37 5.69 -8.62
CA PRO A 511 -6.17 6.20 -7.51
C PRO A 511 -5.91 5.33 -6.27
N ASP A 512 -5.84 5.89 -5.07
CA ASP A 512 -5.59 5.09 -3.85
C ASP A 512 -6.12 5.80 -2.60
N SER A 513 -6.07 5.12 -1.45
CA SER A 513 -6.19 5.73 -0.13
C SER A 513 -5.29 6.97 -0.04
N PRO A 514 -5.77 8.06 0.60
CA PRO A 514 -7.02 8.20 1.34
C PRO A 514 -8.21 8.53 0.44
N MET A 515 -9.43 8.21 0.88
CA MET A 515 -10.67 8.67 0.23
C MET A 515 -11.60 9.46 1.17
N ALA A 516 -12.17 10.58 0.68
CA ALA A 516 -13.21 11.34 1.39
C ALA A 516 -14.23 11.97 0.45
N ILE A 517 -15.52 11.82 0.74
CA ILE A 517 -16.60 12.38 -0.07
C ILE A 517 -17.38 13.48 0.67
N ASP A 518 -17.85 14.47 -0.08
CA ASP A 518 -18.88 15.40 0.39
C ASP A 518 -19.94 15.66 -0.69
N GLU A 519 -20.73 16.72 -0.54
CA GLU A 519 -21.79 17.08 -1.48
C GLU A 519 -21.28 17.26 -2.91
N LYS A 520 -20.10 17.86 -3.11
CA LYS A 520 -19.63 18.32 -4.43
C LYS A 520 -18.50 17.48 -4.99
N SER A 521 -17.62 16.95 -4.16
CA SER A 521 -16.37 16.34 -4.61
C SER A 521 -16.05 15.04 -3.89
N VAL A 522 -15.12 14.30 -4.49
CA VAL A 522 -14.44 13.18 -3.89
C VAL A 522 -12.95 13.52 -3.83
N LEU A 523 -12.39 13.55 -2.64
CA LEU A 523 -10.96 13.61 -2.37
C LEU A 523 -10.41 12.19 -2.43
N PHE A 524 -9.29 12.00 -3.11
CA PHE A 524 -8.66 10.68 -3.26
C PHE A 524 -7.14 10.79 -3.42
N GLY A 525 -6.39 9.75 -3.06
CA GLY A 525 -4.98 9.59 -3.39
C GLY A 525 -4.80 9.37 -4.90
N CYS A 526 -3.75 9.94 -5.50
CA CYS A 526 -3.47 9.87 -6.94
C CYS A 526 -1.95 9.83 -7.19
N GLU A 527 -1.40 8.63 -7.31
CA GLU A 527 0.06 8.39 -7.37
C GLU A 527 0.81 9.00 -6.16
N LEU A 528 0.41 8.57 -4.96
CA LEU A 528 0.92 9.09 -3.68
C LEU A 528 0.81 10.62 -3.53
N ARG A 529 -0.13 11.27 -4.23
CA ARG A 529 -0.48 12.69 -4.03
C ARG A 529 -1.97 12.80 -3.76
N LEU A 530 -2.46 13.99 -3.47
CA LEU A 530 -3.87 14.21 -3.20
C LEU A 530 -4.56 14.85 -4.40
N CYS A 531 -5.72 14.33 -4.79
CA CYS A 531 -6.54 14.83 -5.88
C CYS A 531 -7.99 15.01 -5.44
N SER A 532 -8.72 15.90 -6.13
CA SER A 532 -10.14 16.14 -5.90
C SER A 532 -10.90 16.02 -7.21
N LEU A 533 -11.84 15.08 -7.29
CA LEU A 533 -12.81 14.94 -8.38
C LEU A 533 -14.06 15.76 -8.05
N ASN A 534 -14.46 16.67 -8.93
CA ASN A 534 -15.79 17.28 -8.87
C ASN A 534 -16.83 16.35 -9.51
N LYS A 535 -17.89 16.01 -8.77
CA LYS A 535 -18.89 15.03 -9.20
C LYS A 535 -19.79 15.55 -10.33
N ALA A 536 -19.93 16.86 -10.49
CA ALA A 536 -20.84 17.49 -11.44
C ALA A 536 -20.25 17.59 -12.85
N ASP A 537 -19.04 18.14 -12.97
CA ASP A 537 -18.34 18.33 -14.26
C ASP A 537 -17.33 17.22 -14.56
N LYS A 538 -17.08 16.31 -13.60
CA LYS A 538 -16.12 15.20 -13.68
C LYS A 538 -14.67 15.66 -13.82
N VAL A 539 -14.37 16.91 -13.48
CA VAL A 539 -13.02 17.47 -13.53
C VAL A 539 -12.25 17.03 -12.28
N ILE A 540 -11.01 16.58 -12.48
CA ILE A 540 -10.07 16.27 -11.41
C ILE A 540 -9.09 17.42 -11.27
N SER A 541 -8.82 17.85 -10.04
CA SER A 541 -7.82 18.85 -9.70
C SER A 541 -6.74 18.25 -8.79
N LEU A 542 -5.50 18.69 -8.97
CA LEU A 542 -4.38 18.32 -8.12
C LEU A 542 -4.47 19.14 -6.83
N VAL A 543 -4.58 18.46 -5.69
CA VAL A 543 -4.68 19.09 -4.38
C VAL A 543 -3.29 19.27 -3.77
N SER A 544 -2.45 18.23 -3.78
CA SER A 544 -1.08 18.31 -3.27
C SER A 544 -0.05 18.08 -4.38
N LYS A 545 0.99 18.92 -4.41
CA LYS A 545 2.20 18.66 -5.23
C LYS A 545 3.18 17.69 -4.58
N ASN A 546 3.07 17.53 -3.25
CA ASN A 546 3.93 16.71 -2.43
C ASN A 546 3.26 15.38 -2.09
N GLN A 547 4.08 14.40 -1.71
CA GLN A 547 3.61 13.06 -1.40
C GLN A 547 2.80 13.00 -0.10
N ILE A 548 1.69 12.25 -0.13
CA ILE A 548 0.96 11.79 1.05
C ILE A 548 1.68 10.57 1.63
N THR A 549 1.42 10.28 2.91
CA THR A 549 1.86 9.01 3.51
C THR A 549 1.02 7.87 2.95
N ASP A 550 1.64 6.75 2.60
CA ASP A 550 0.94 5.56 2.12
C ASP A 550 -0.04 5.02 3.17
N GLY A 551 -1.21 4.57 2.72
CA GLY A 551 -2.32 4.15 3.58
C GLY A 551 -2.89 5.24 4.50
N SER A 552 -2.54 6.51 4.29
CA SER A 552 -3.06 7.61 5.11
C SER A 552 -4.56 7.83 4.94
N LYS A 553 -5.16 8.63 5.83
CA LYS A 553 -6.55 9.09 5.77
C LYS A 553 -6.64 10.59 5.48
N SER A 554 -7.75 10.98 4.85
CA SER A 554 -8.05 12.38 4.54
C SER A 554 -9.52 12.67 4.81
N THR A 555 -9.86 13.95 4.89
CA THR A 555 -11.24 14.39 5.10
C THR A 555 -11.49 15.79 4.56
N TRP A 556 -12.76 16.13 4.40
CA TRP A 556 -13.21 17.49 4.17
C TRP A 556 -13.50 18.17 5.51
N ILE A 557 -13.01 19.40 5.67
CA ILE A 557 -13.26 20.21 6.86
C ILE A 557 -13.72 21.61 6.48
N THR A 558 -14.66 22.16 7.25
CA THR A 558 -15.15 23.53 7.03
C THR A 558 -14.76 24.40 8.22
N ILE A 559 -13.99 25.45 7.94
CA ILE A 559 -13.49 26.40 8.91
C ILE A 559 -13.98 27.78 8.51
N ASN A 560 -14.77 28.44 9.36
CA ASN A 560 -15.33 29.77 9.09
C ASN A 560 -15.98 29.86 7.70
N LYS A 561 -16.84 28.90 7.36
CA LYS A 561 -17.53 28.76 6.06
C LYS A 561 -16.62 28.50 4.85
N THR A 562 -15.31 28.36 5.06
CA THR A 562 -14.36 27.97 4.00
C THR A 562 -14.10 26.47 4.08
N ARG A 563 -14.22 25.79 2.95
CA ARG A 563 -13.96 24.35 2.81
C ARG A 563 -12.48 24.12 2.53
N TYR A 564 -11.92 23.10 3.19
CA TYR A 564 -10.55 22.65 3.02
C TYR A 564 -10.52 21.13 2.88
N ALA A 565 -9.60 20.63 2.06
CA ALA A 565 -9.14 19.25 2.19
C ALA A 565 -8.11 19.17 3.32
N LEU A 566 -8.12 18.10 4.10
CA LEU A 566 -7.20 17.86 5.20
C LEU A 566 -6.54 16.50 5.03
N ALA A 567 -5.21 16.46 5.06
CA ALA A 567 -4.44 15.22 4.97
C ALA A 567 -3.03 15.38 5.58
N GLY A 568 -2.40 14.25 5.88
CA GLY A 568 -0.96 14.16 6.09
C GLY A 568 -0.19 14.25 4.77
N VAL A 569 0.68 15.25 4.62
CA VAL A 569 1.50 15.45 3.41
C VAL A 569 2.93 15.80 3.81
N SER A 570 3.90 15.03 3.30
CA SER A 570 5.32 15.16 3.64
C SER A 570 5.60 15.20 5.15
N GLY A 571 4.93 14.33 5.91
CA GLY A 571 5.10 14.21 7.35
C GLY A 571 4.55 15.40 8.14
N LYS A 572 3.54 16.11 7.60
CA LYS A 572 2.87 17.27 8.22
C LYS A 572 1.36 17.19 8.05
N LEU A 573 0.59 17.47 9.10
CA LEU A 573 -0.86 17.69 9.01
C LEU A 573 -1.14 19.03 8.29
N THR A 574 -1.81 18.97 7.13
CA THR A 574 -1.92 20.12 6.23
C THR A 574 -3.35 20.32 5.72
N LEU A 575 -3.80 21.58 5.74
CA LEU A 575 -5.03 22.04 5.08
C LEU A 575 -4.74 22.50 3.66
N PHE A 576 -5.62 22.18 2.72
CA PHE A 576 -5.54 22.59 1.32
C PHE A 576 -6.80 23.34 0.92
N LYS A 577 -6.62 24.54 0.36
CA LYS A 577 -7.70 25.39 -0.15
C LYS A 577 -7.65 25.45 -1.68
N PRO A 578 -8.76 25.16 -2.39
CA PRO A 578 -8.87 25.32 -3.84
C PRO A 578 -8.46 26.70 -4.36
#